data_AF-A0A1I7RQB9-F1
#
_entry.id   AF-A0A1I7RQB9-F1
#
_cell.length_a   1.000
_cell.length_b   1.000
_cell.length_c   1.000
_cell.angle_alpha   90.00
_cell.angle_beta   90.00
_cell.angle_gamma   90.00
#
_symmetry.space_group_name_H-M   'P 1'
#
loop_
_entity.id
_entity.type
_entity.pdbx_description
1 polymer ?
#
loop_
_entity_poly.entity_id
_entity_poly.type
_entity_poly.pdbx_seq_one_letter_code
_entity_poly.pdbx_strand_id
1 'polypeptide(L)'
;MRSSYIRLPVIAWFAVFPSVLSQILHQRATSAQDDAPSNTTKVILITATRDRPQRAADFNMLVQTIRHLENVFWIVVEGDAEKNLYMKQLLVRSKVPHVYLDRPDTELCNGWALHNEALDYIRRNDDLFPDDSVVYFAGDEDSFDLRLFEEYVRNVKEIGVWAAGSGYVSAESPMVLHGKVIGWNVAWRPKRKFALTFHSFALKTGLIKKSRAAFDMRCAGKAPEDCFLRQLDINQSSIVPFGHEGTSKNIFVYHRRVDNKGFFNELPSAGFFVDYESIETPKCMMVRVKFPDIAASHAQDIANRNLGSNASVFDVGKNAKSLTRTADIHKNVLKRTKSTNSLIISTHHWRRRRIASIGILEEV
;
A
#
# COMPACT_ATOMS: atom_id res chain seq x y z
N MET A 1 11.41 -53.45 -82.62
CA MET A 1 11.20 -52.07 -82.14
C MET A 1 10.93 -52.12 -80.64
N ARG A 2 11.63 -51.29 -79.87
CA ARG A 2 11.72 -51.30 -78.41
C ARG A 2 10.33 -51.08 -77.76
N SER A 3 10.01 -51.85 -76.73
CA SER A 3 9.04 -51.45 -75.71
C SER A 3 9.60 -51.82 -74.34
N SER A 4 9.85 -50.77 -73.55
CA SER A 4 10.48 -50.81 -72.24
C SER A 4 9.40 -50.89 -71.17
N TYR A 5 9.46 -51.89 -70.29
CA TYR A 5 8.73 -51.88 -69.02
C TYR A 5 9.73 -51.81 -67.86
N ILE A 6 9.78 -50.65 -67.22
CA ILE A 6 10.53 -50.38 -66.00
C ILE A 6 9.61 -50.68 -64.81
N ARG A 7 10.03 -51.58 -63.92
CA ARG A 7 9.47 -51.70 -62.56
C ARG A 7 10.20 -50.71 -61.65
N LEU A 8 9.47 -49.81 -61.01
CA LEU A 8 9.95 -48.93 -59.93
C LEU A 8 9.97 -49.70 -58.59
N PRO A 9 10.99 -49.54 -57.72
CA PRO A 9 10.91 -49.96 -56.33
C PRO A 9 10.48 -48.80 -55.40
N VAL A 10 9.53 -49.15 -54.53
CA VAL A 10 9.32 -48.74 -53.14
C VAL A 10 9.96 -47.43 -52.64
N ILE A 11 9.12 -46.45 -52.32
CA ILE A 11 9.46 -45.27 -51.50
C ILE A 11 9.58 -45.73 -50.04
N ALA A 12 10.79 -45.70 -49.49
CA ALA A 12 11.02 -45.82 -48.05
C ALA A 12 10.87 -44.43 -47.38
N TRP A 13 9.96 -44.35 -46.42
CA TRP A 13 9.79 -43.18 -45.56
C TRP A 13 11.02 -43.02 -44.64
N PHE A 14 11.79 -41.96 -44.82
CA PHE A 14 12.77 -41.55 -43.82
C PHE A 14 12.05 -40.81 -42.68
N ALA A 15 11.95 -41.46 -41.53
CA ALA A 15 11.60 -40.81 -40.28
C ALA A 15 12.73 -39.84 -39.90
N VAL A 16 12.44 -38.54 -39.90
CA VAL A 16 13.35 -37.49 -39.43
C VAL A 16 13.42 -37.59 -37.92
N PHE A 17 14.57 -38.05 -37.39
CA PHE A 17 14.87 -37.94 -35.96
C PHE A 17 14.99 -36.45 -35.59
N PRO A 18 14.28 -35.95 -34.57
CA PRO A 18 14.44 -34.58 -34.10
C PRO A 18 15.89 -34.34 -33.67
N SER A 19 16.48 -33.22 -34.11
CA SER A 19 17.83 -32.85 -33.69
C SER A 19 17.91 -32.70 -32.17
N VAL A 20 19.07 -33.00 -31.58
CA VAL A 20 19.35 -32.82 -30.14
C VAL A 20 19.00 -31.41 -29.67
N LEU A 21 19.13 -30.41 -30.55
CA LEU A 21 18.73 -29.03 -30.28
C LEU A 21 17.20 -28.89 -30.09
N SER A 22 16.40 -29.61 -30.88
CA SER A 22 14.94 -29.64 -30.70
C SER A 22 14.54 -30.32 -29.40
N GLN A 23 15.26 -31.36 -28.97
CA GLN A 23 15.01 -32.03 -27.69
C GLN A 23 15.42 -31.16 -26.49
N ILE A 24 16.53 -30.42 -26.59
CA ILE A 24 16.96 -29.46 -25.55
C ILE A 24 15.99 -28.28 -25.47
N LEU A 25 15.51 -27.76 -26.62
CA LEU A 25 14.50 -26.71 -26.65
C LEU A 25 13.15 -27.20 -26.10
N HIS A 26 12.77 -28.45 -26.38
CA HIS A 26 11.58 -29.06 -25.79
C HIS A 26 11.74 -29.26 -24.28
N GLN A 27 12.89 -29.76 -23.82
CA GLN A 27 13.18 -29.94 -22.39
C GLN A 27 13.18 -28.61 -21.62
N ARG A 28 13.71 -27.55 -22.23
CA ARG A 28 13.73 -26.20 -21.64
C ARG A 28 12.36 -25.53 -21.66
N ALA A 29 11.52 -25.84 -22.67
CA ALA A 29 10.13 -25.42 -22.70
C ALA A 29 9.29 -26.18 -21.65
N THR A 30 9.51 -27.48 -21.46
CA THR A 30 8.81 -28.27 -20.43
C THR A 30 9.23 -27.91 -19.01
N SER A 31 10.50 -27.51 -18.78
CA SER A 31 10.93 -27.03 -17.47
C SER A 31 10.44 -25.61 -17.13
N ALA A 32 9.97 -24.86 -18.13
CA ALA A 32 9.39 -23.53 -17.94
C ALA A 32 7.86 -23.55 -17.80
N GLN A 33 7.23 -24.72 -17.97
CA GLN A 33 5.77 -24.88 -17.98
C GLN A 33 5.18 -25.18 -16.58
N ASP A 34 6.01 -25.49 -15.57
CA ASP A 34 5.57 -25.72 -14.18
C ASP A 34 5.46 -24.45 -13.32
N ASP A 35 5.77 -23.26 -13.88
CA ASP A 35 5.76 -21.97 -13.18
C ASP A 35 4.59 -21.06 -13.62
N ALA A 36 3.45 -21.62 -14.00
CA ALA A 36 2.24 -20.81 -14.11
C ALA A 36 1.83 -20.32 -12.69
N PRO A 37 1.48 -19.04 -12.48
CA PRO A 37 0.98 -18.57 -11.20
C PRO A 37 -0.26 -19.38 -10.86
N SER A 38 -0.12 -20.32 -9.93
CA SER A 38 -1.21 -21.18 -9.56
C SER A 38 -2.22 -20.34 -8.80
N ASN A 39 -3.41 -20.16 -9.39
CA ASN A 39 -4.55 -19.53 -8.72
C ASN A 39 -4.98 -20.29 -7.44
N THR A 40 -4.32 -21.41 -7.13
CA THR A 40 -4.44 -22.15 -5.87
C THR A 40 -3.79 -21.46 -4.69
N THR A 41 -2.84 -20.53 -4.88
CA THR A 41 -2.21 -19.83 -3.74
C THR A 41 -3.20 -18.85 -3.14
N LYS A 42 -3.56 -19.07 -1.88
CA LYS A 42 -4.47 -18.17 -1.16
C LYS A 42 -3.74 -16.88 -0.80
N VAL A 43 -4.34 -15.75 -1.17
CA VAL A 43 -3.86 -14.41 -0.79
C VAL A 43 -4.67 -13.91 0.41
N ILE A 44 -3.99 -13.57 1.49
CA ILE A 44 -4.59 -13.00 2.70
C ILE A 44 -4.24 -11.52 2.72
N LEU A 45 -5.24 -10.68 2.48
CA LEU A 45 -5.09 -9.24 2.54
C LEU A 45 -5.32 -8.78 3.98
N ILE A 46 -4.40 -8.00 4.52
CA ILE A 46 -4.57 -7.34 5.82
C ILE A 46 -4.72 -5.84 5.58
N THR A 47 -5.85 -5.27 6.02
CA THR A 47 -6.13 -3.84 5.94
C THR A 47 -6.47 -3.32 7.34
N ALA A 48 -5.59 -2.48 7.89
CA ALA A 48 -5.85 -1.72 9.11
C ALA A 48 -6.48 -0.37 8.74
N THR A 49 -7.52 0.04 9.46
CA THR A 49 -8.22 1.31 9.21
C THR A 49 -8.72 1.97 10.49
N ARG A 50 -9.13 3.23 10.36
CA ARG A 50 -9.71 4.08 11.41
C ARG A 50 -10.62 5.14 10.79
N ASP A 51 -11.50 5.71 11.58
CA ASP A 51 -12.44 6.75 11.19
C ASP A 51 -11.70 7.95 10.57
N ARG A 52 -11.98 8.19 9.29
CA ARG A 52 -11.56 9.39 8.58
C ARG A 52 -12.53 9.67 7.44
N PRO A 53 -12.71 10.95 7.06
CA PRO A 53 -13.70 11.33 6.05
C PRO A 53 -13.61 10.61 4.71
N GLN A 54 -12.40 10.24 4.29
CA GLN A 54 -12.16 9.62 2.99
C GLN A 54 -12.22 8.08 3.03
N ARG A 55 -12.36 7.46 4.22
CA ARG A 55 -12.30 5.99 4.38
C ARG A 55 -13.33 5.28 3.52
N ALA A 56 -14.59 5.70 3.56
CA ALA A 56 -15.63 5.10 2.72
C ALA A 56 -15.29 5.13 1.22
N ALA A 57 -14.70 6.22 0.71
CA ALA A 57 -14.31 6.33 -0.70
C ALA A 57 -13.13 5.40 -1.02
N ASP A 58 -12.12 5.38 -0.16
CA ASP A 58 -10.94 4.53 -0.31
C ASP A 58 -11.28 3.04 -0.26
N PHE A 59 -12.13 2.62 0.67
CA PHE A 59 -12.62 1.25 0.72
C PHE A 59 -13.49 0.87 -0.49
N ASN A 60 -14.27 1.80 -1.06
CA ASN A 60 -15.01 1.50 -2.29
C ASN A 60 -14.05 1.22 -3.46
N MET A 61 -12.99 2.00 -3.61
CA MET A 61 -11.95 1.75 -4.64
C MET A 61 -11.23 0.43 -4.38
N LEU A 62 -10.79 0.20 -3.14
CA LEU A 62 -10.11 -1.03 -2.75
C LEU A 62 -10.98 -2.24 -3.04
N VAL A 63 -12.24 -2.22 -2.57
CA VAL A 63 -13.22 -3.27 -2.85
C VAL A 63 -13.30 -3.51 -4.34
N GLN A 64 -13.56 -2.48 -5.16
CA GLN A 64 -13.66 -2.63 -6.60
C GLN A 64 -12.47 -3.34 -7.23
N THR A 65 -11.25 -3.11 -6.74
CA THR A 65 -10.04 -3.82 -7.18
C THR A 65 -10.02 -5.28 -6.68
N ILE A 66 -10.18 -5.52 -5.38
CA ILE A 66 -9.89 -6.85 -4.79
C ILE A 66 -10.95 -7.92 -5.14
N ARG A 67 -12.16 -7.53 -5.58
CA ARG A 67 -13.17 -8.50 -6.09
C ARG A 67 -12.74 -9.17 -7.40
N HIS A 68 -11.72 -8.64 -8.08
CA HIS A 68 -11.14 -9.29 -9.25
C HIS A 68 -10.14 -10.39 -8.89
N LEU A 69 -9.77 -10.52 -7.62
CA LEU A 69 -8.80 -11.51 -7.17
C LEU A 69 -9.48 -12.84 -6.86
N GLU A 70 -8.92 -13.93 -7.36
CA GLU A 70 -9.35 -15.29 -7.03
C GLU A 70 -8.65 -15.80 -5.76
N ASN A 71 -9.31 -16.70 -5.02
CA ASN A 71 -8.78 -17.33 -3.81
C ASN A 71 -8.16 -16.33 -2.81
N VAL A 72 -8.88 -15.23 -2.55
CA VAL A 72 -8.49 -14.19 -1.61
C VAL A 72 -9.30 -14.29 -0.32
N PHE A 73 -8.68 -13.96 0.81
CA PHE A 73 -9.35 -13.76 2.09
C PHE A 73 -8.93 -12.41 2.67
N TRP A 74 -9.89 -11.61 3.12
CA TRP A 74 -9.63 -10.25 3.57
C TRP A 74 -9.83 -10.09 5.08
N ILE A 75 -8.78 -9.68 5.79
CA ILE A 75 -8.82 -9.35 7.20
C ILE A 75 -8.82 -7.83 7.32
N VAL A 76 -9.95 -7.28 7.78
CA VAL A 76 -10.08 -5.85 8.07
C VAL A 76 -10.07 -5.65 9.58
N VAL A 77 -9.16 -4.78 10.05
CA VAL A 77 -9.05 -4.42 11.47
C VAL A 77 -9.35 -2.94 11.62
N GLU A 78 -10.42 -2.63 12.34
CA GLU A 78 -10.79 -1.26 12.68
C GLU A 78 -10.22 -0.85 14.04
N GLY A 79 -9.62 0.33 14.10
CA GLY A 79 -9.01 0.90 15.30
C GLY A 79 -9.93 1.76 16.16
N ASP A 80 -11.18 1.93 15.74
CA ASP A 80 -12.15 2.82 16.38
C ASP A 80 -12.84 2.17 17.58
N ALA A 81 -13.53 2.97 18.40
CA ALA A 81 -14.18 2.49 19.62
C ALA A 81 -15.33 1.51 19.34
N GLU A 82 -16.00 1.67 18.19
CA GLU A 82 -17.09 0.82 17.74
C GLU A 82 -16.95 0.53 16.26
N LYS A 83 -17.35 -0.68 15.86
CA LYS A 83 -17.37 -1.07 14.44
C LYS A 83 -18.37 -0.24 13.65
N ASN A 84 -17.89 0.41 12.60
CA ASN A 84 -18.70 1.21 11.71
C ASN A 84 -19.72 0.35 10.92
N LEU A 85 -21.00 0.76 10.96
CA LEU A 85 -22.10 0.05 10.30
C LEU A 85 -21.98 0.04 8.77
N TYR A 86 -21.55 1.15 8.18
CA TYR A 86 -21.34 1.24 6.74
C TYR A 86 -20.23 0.28 6.29
N MET A 87 -19.12 0.23 7.03
CA MET A 87 -18.03 -0.71 6.78
C MET A 87 -18.52 -2.15 6.82
N LYS A 88 -19.29 -2.54 7.84
CA LYS A 88 -19.90 -3.88 7.93
C LYS A 88 -20.76 -4.19 6.69
N GLN A 89 -21.61 -3.26 6.25
CA GLN A 89 -22.45 -3.43 5.07
C GLN A 89 -21.62 -3.52 3.77
N LEU A 90 -20.57 -2.70 3.64
CA LEU A 90 -19.68 -2.69 2.49
C LEU A 90 -18.94 -4.02 2.35
N LEU A 91 -18.41 -4.57 3.45
CA LEU A 91 -17.73 -5.86 3.44
C LEU A 91 -18.67 -7.00 3.01
N VAL A 92 -19.90 -7.02 3.52
CA VAL A 92 -20.93 -7.98 3.08
C VAL A 92 -21.28 -7.83 1.60
N ARG A 93 -21.38 -6.58 1.10
CA ARG A 93 -21.65 -6.28 -0.30
C ARG A 93 -20.49 -6.64 -1.22
N SER A 94 -19.25 -6.58 -0.74
CA SER A 94 -18.05 -6.86 -1.54
C SER A 94 -18.03 -8.28 -2.12
N LYS A 95 -18.69 -9.23 -1.45
CA LYS A 95 -18.64 -10.68 -1.74
C LYS A 95 -17.24 -11.30 -1.67
N VAL A 96 -16.26 -10.55 -1.20
CA VAL A 96 -14.93 -11.07 -0.88
C VAL A 96 -15.02 -11.81 0.46
N PRO A 97 -14.53 -13.05 0.59
CA PRO A 97 -14.43 -13.73 1.88
C PRO A 97 -13.63 -12.88 2.85
N HIS A 98 -14.20 -12.58 4.02
CA HIS A 98 -13.56 -11.65 4.95
C HIS A 98 -13.87 -11.95 6.42
N VAL A 99 -13.06 -11.36 7.29
CA VAL A 99 -13.37 -11.16 8.71
C VAL A 99 -13.23 -9.68 9.05
N TYR A 100 -14.15 -9.19 9.88
CA TYR A 100 -14.13 -7.82 10.36
C TYR A 100 -13.85 -7.78 11.86
N LEU A 101 -12.65 -7.34 12.21
CA LEU A 101 -12.10 -7.31 13.56
C LEU A 101 -12.00 -5.86 14.03
N ASP A 102 -11.94 -5.69 15.35
CA ASP A 102 -11.73 -4.41 16.01
C ASP A 102 -10.60 -4.57 17.04
N ARG A 103 -9.78 -3.53 17.17
CA ARG A 103 -8.74 -3.46 18.21
C ARG A 103 -8.47 -2.01 18.57
N PRO A 104 -8.60 -1.60 19.85
CA PRO A 104 -8.20 -0.26 20.26
C PRO A 104 -6.71 0.00 19.98
N ASP A 105 -6.40 1.06 19.22
CA ASP A 105 -5.02 1.47 18.93
C ASP A 105 -4.39 2.21 20.12
N THR A 106 -4.16 1.48 21.22
CA THR A 106 -3.69 2.04 22.50
C THR A 106 -2.22 1.78 22.79
N GLU A 107 -1.60 0.81 22.11
CA GLU A 107 -0.21 0.41 22.38
C GLU A 107 0.80 1.37 21.72
N LEU A 108 0.67 1.54 20.40
CA LEU A 108 1.60 2.35 19.60
C LEU A 108 0.98 3.66 19.11
N CYS A 109 -0.35 3.70 19.02
CA CYS A 109 -1.16 4.86 18.68
C CYS A 109 -0.74 5.52 17.36
N ASN A 110 -0.38 4.67 16.41
CA ASN A 110 0.07 5.03 15.07
C ASN A 110 -0.52 4.10 14.01
N GLY A 111 -1.52 3.29 14.37
CA GLY A 111 -2.20 2.31 13.53
C GLY A 111 -1.46 0.99 13.35
N TRP A 112 -0.18 0.88 13.75
CA TRP A 112 0.60 -0.33 13.47
C TRP A 112 0.14 -1.51 14.32
N ALA A 113 -0.24 -1.27 15.57
CA ALA A 113 -0.70 -2.30 16.49
C ALA A 113 -1.99 -2.99 16.03
N LEU A 114 -2.78 -2.37 15.13
CA LEU A 114 -3.96 -2.97 14.53
C LEU A 114 -3.62 -4.25 13.75
N HIS A 115 -2.46 -4.28 13.10
CA HIS A 115 -2.01 -5.46 12.37
C HIS A 115 -1.81 -6.68 13.29
N ASN A 116 -1.54 -6.47 14.59
CA ASN A 116 -1.38 -7.58 15.53
C ASN A 116 -2.66 -8.41 15.62
N GLU A 117 -3.85 -7.78 15.57
CA GLU A 117 -5.12 -8.52 15.61
C GLU A 117 -5.27 -9.45 14.40
N ALA A 118 -4.86 -8.98 13.22
CA ALA A 118 -4.86 -9.80 12.01
C ALA A 118 -3.84 -10.95 12.08
N LEU A 119 -2.63 -10.67 12.57
CA LEU A 119 -1.59 -11.70 12.77
C LEU A 119 -2.05 -12.77 13.77
N ASP A 120 -2.68 -12.36 14.86
CA ASP A 120 -3.22 -13.27 15.87
C ASP A 120 -4.43 -14.05 15.36
N TYR A 121 -5.27 -13.44 14.50
CA TYR A 121 -6.34 -14.16 13.82
C TYR A 121 -5.78 -15.24 12.90
N ILE A 122 -4.72 -14.96 12.14
CA ILE A 122 -4.05 -15.96 11.28
C ILE A 122 -3.51 -17.12 12.12
N ARG A 123 -2.85 -16.82 13.24
CA ARG A 123 -2.30 -17.85 14.15
C ARG A 123 -3.38 -18.73 14.80
N ARG A 124 -4.53 -18.15 15.15
CA ARG A 124 -5.66 -18.87 15.79
C ARG A 124 -6.47 -19.72 14.82
N ASN A 125 -6.40 -19.45 13.53
CA ASN A 125 -7.20 -20.09 12.50
C ASN A 125 -6.30 -20.83 11.50
N ASP A 126 -5.44 -21.70 12.01
CA ASP A 126 -4.42 -22.42 11.24
C ASP A 126 -5.03 -23.15 10.02
N ASP A 127 -6.17 -23.81 10.22
CA ASP A 127 -6.91 -24.56 9.21
C ASP A 127 -7.43 -23.69 8.05
N LEU A 128 -7.71 -22.40 8.30
CA LEU A 128 -8.18 -21.48 7.26
C LEU A 128 -7.05 -20.96 6.38
N PHE A 129 -5.82 -20.99 6.89
CA PHE A 129 -4.68 -20.30 6.30
C PHE A 129 -3.48 -21.24 6.19
N PRO A 130 -3.44 -22.16 5.21
CA PRO A 130 -2.29 -23.05 5.02
C PRO A 130 -0.95 -22.31 4.98
N ASP A 131 0.14 -22.97 5.36
CA ASP A 131 1.49 -22.36 5.43
C ASP A 131 2.00 -21.81 4.10
N ASP A 132 1.45 -22.29 2.98
CA ASP A 132 1.75 -21.82 1.63
C ASP A 132 0.98 -20.55 1.23
N SER A 133 0.03 -20.11 2.04
CA SER A 133 -0.74 -18.89 1.78
C SER A 133 0.18 -17.68 1.89
N VAL A 134 -0.19 -16.59 1.21
CA VAL A 134 0.61 -15.36 1.19
C VAL A 134 -0.14 -14.25 1.90
N VAL A 135 0.50 -13.62 2.87
CA VAL A 135 0.02 -12.43 3.55
C VAL A 135 0.56 -11.19 2.87
N TYR A 136 -0.36 -10.28 2.55
CA TYR A 136 -0.04 -8.97 1.99
C TYR A 136 -0.73 -7.86 2.78
N PHE A 137 0.05 -6.85 3.17
CA PHE A 137 -0.43 -5.68 3.90
C PHE A 137 -0.94 -4.64 2.88
N ALA A 138 -2.26 -4.60 2.69
CA ALA A 138 -2.92 -3.72 1.75
C ALA A 138 -3.54 -2.53 2.49
N GLY A 139 -2.88 -1.37 2.43
CA GLY A 139 -3.41 -0.13 3.00
C GLY A 139 -4.73 0.25 2.35
N ASP A 140 -5.64 0.87 3.11
CA ASP A 140 -6.95 1.25 2.61
C ASP A 140 -6.88 2.35 1.53
N GLU A 141 -5.89 3.25 1.62
CA GLU A 141 -5.65 4.35 0.67
C GLU A 141 -4.73 4.00 -0.51
N ASP A 142 -4.05 2.85 -0.46
CA ASP A 142 -3.12 2.44 -1.51
C ASP A 142 -3.86 2.13 -2.83
N SER A 143 -3.21 2.37 -3.96
CA SER A 143 -3.72 1.95 -5.28
C SER A 143 -2.92 0.78 -5.82
N PHE A 144 -3.63 -0.22 -6.33
CA PHE A 144 -3.04 -1.49 -6.78
C PHE A 144 -3.36 -1.74 -8.25
N ASP A 145 -2.35 -2.20 -8.99
CA ASP A 145 -2.50 -2.88 -10.27
C ASP A 145 -2.77 -4.37 -10.01
N LEU A 146 -3.72 -4.98 -10.74
CA LEU A 146 -4.04 -6.41 -10.56
C LEU A 146 -2.83 -7.31 -10.81
N ARG A 147 -1.91 -6.89 -11.69
CA ARG A 147 -0.65 -7.60 -11.95
C ARG A 147 0.21 -7.77 -10.72
N LEU A 148 0.11 -6.89 -9.73
CA LEU A 148 0.78 -7.07 -8.44
C LEU A 148 0.49 -8.45 -7.85
N PHE A 149 -0.80 -8.80 -7.84
CA PHE A 149 -1.25 -10.02 -7.17
C PHE A 149 -0.90 -11.26 -7.98
N GLU A 150 -1.12 -11.20 -9.29
CA GLU A 150 -0.92 -12.34 -10.19
C GLU A 150 0.56 -12.59 -10.52
N GLU A 151 1.36 -11.54 -10.70
CA GLU A 151 2.77 -11.67 -11.06
C GLU A 151 3.67 -11.76 -9.82
N TYR A 152 3.38 -11.06 -8.71
CA TYR A 152 4.31 -10.95 -7.58
C TYR A 152 3.79 -11.65 -6.32
N VAL A 153 2.64 -11.23 -5.78
CA VAL A 153 2.16 -11.70 -4.46
C VAL A 153 1.98 -13.22 -4.44
N ARG A 154 1.27 -13.80 -5.41
CA ARG A 154 1.06 -15.27 -5.44
C ARG A 154 2.36 -16.05 -5.58
N ASN A 155 3.37 -15.48 -6.21
CA ASN A 155 4.63 -16.14 -6.52
C ASN A 155 5.67 -16.03 -5.40
N VAL A 156 5.34 -15.35 -4.28
CA VAL A 156 6.18 -15.30 -3.09
C VAL A 156 6.44 -16.72 -2.57
N LYS A 157 7.72 -17.08 -2.47
CA LYS A 157 8.17 -18.38 -1.93
C LYS A 157 8.35 -18.37 -0.41
N GLU A 158 8.87 -17.27 0.13
CA GLU A 158 9.00 -17.05 1.59
C GLU A 158 8.77 -15.57 1.92
N ILE A 159 9.58 -14.69 1.33
CA ILE A 159 9.35 -13.24 1.30
C ILE A 159 9.60 -12.70 -0.11
N GLY A 160 8.63 -11.95 -0.62
CA GLY A 160 8.73 -11.24 -1.89
C GLY A 160 8.82 -9.75 -1.66
N VAL A 161 9.64 -9.05 -2.43
CA VAL A 161 9.82 -7.59 -2.35
C VAL A 161 9.80 -6.95 -3.72
N TRP A 162 9.29 -5.73 -3.84
CA TRP A 162 9.18 -5.01 -5.11
C TRP A 162 9.27 -3.50 -4.93
N ALA A 163 9.35 -2.77 -6.04
CA ALA A 163 9.30 -1.31 -6.05
C ALA A 163 7.87 -0.81 -5.78
N ALA A 164 7.77 0.29 -5.04
CA ALA A 164 6.51 0.93 -4.71
C ALA A 164 6.59 2.45 -4.84
N GLY A 165 5.49 3.08 -5.28
CA GLY A 165 5.35 4.53 -5.20
C GLY A 165 5.11 4.94 -3.75
N SER A 166 5.96 5.77 -3.16
CA SER A 166 5.93 6.04 -1.71
C SER A 166 5.10 7.27 -1.31
N GLY A 167 4.69 8.10 -2.26
CA GLY A 167 4.04 9.39 -2.01
C GLY A 167 4.95 10.49 -1.43
N TYR A 168 6.17 10.15 -0.99
CA TYR A 168 7.21 11.09 -0.54
C TYR A 168 8.31 11.28 -1.58
N VAL A 169 8.75 10.18 -2.18
CA VAL A 169 9.54 10.13 -3.42
C VAL A 169 8.79 9.34 -4.48
N SER A 170 9.15 9.53 -5.75
CA SER A 170 8.46 8.89 -6.89
C SER A 170 8.38 7.37 -6.75
N ALA A 171 9.47 6.74 -6.28
CA ALA A 171 9.52 5.31 -6.04
C ALA A 171 10.59 4.96 -4.99
N GLU A 172 10.29 3.96 -4.19
CA GLU A 172 11.23 3.26 -3.32
C GLU A 172 11.38 1.82 -3.83
N SER A 173 12.59 1.26 -3.82
CA SER A 173 12.83 -0.06 -4.44
C SER A 173 13.98 -0.87 -3.83
N PRO A 174 13.93 -2.22 -3.95
CA PRO A 174 15.10 -3.04 -3.70
C PRO A 174 16.21 -2.74 -4.71
N MET A 175 17.45 -2.68 -4.24
CA MET A 175 18.64 -2.73 -5.09
C MET A 175 18.98 -4.18 -5.35
N VAL A 176 18.98 -4.60 -6.61
CA VAL A 176 19.14 -6.00 -7.01
C VAL A 176 20.39 -6.17 -7.86
N LEU A 177 21.23 -7.14 -7.50
CA LEU A 177 22.38 -7.57 -8.27
C LEU A 177 22.35 -9.10 -8.40
N HIS A 178 22.42 -9.60 -9.64
CA HIS A 178 22.34 -11.04 -9.95
C HIS A 178 21.13 -11.74 -9.28
N GLY A 179 19.95 -11.11 -9.33
CA GLY A 179 18.72 -11.64 -8.74
C GLY A 179 18.68 -11.65 -7.20
N LYS A 180 19.66 -11.01 -6.53
CA LYS A 180 19.72 -10.91 -5.07
C LYS A 180 19.62 -9.47 -4.59
N VAL A 181 18.90 -9.27 -3.50
CA VAL A 181 18.79 -7.95 -2.86
C VAL A 181 20.09 -7.63 -2.13
N ILE A 182 20.75 -6.54 -2.56
CA ILE A 182 22.01 -6.04 -1.99
C ILE A 182 21.84 -4.77 -1.16
N GLY A 183 20.65 -4.17 -1.19
CA GLY A 183 20.36 -2.92 -0.49
C GLY A 183 19.00 -2.36 -0.88
N TRP A 184 18.77 -1.10 -0.51
CA TRP A 184 17.49 -0.44 -0.67
C TRP A 184 17.69 0.98 -1.19
N ASN A 185 16.97 1.33 -2.24
CA ASN A 185 16.88 2.68 -2.77
C ASN A 185 15.68 3.38 -2.12
N VAL A 186 15.91 3.94 -0.92
CA VAL A 186 14.90 4.66 -0.14
C VAL A 186 15.45 5.97 0.40
N ALA A 187 14.59 6.97 0.57
CA ALA A 187 15.01 8.29 1.06
C ALA A 187 15.24 8.27 2.58
N TRP A 188 14.37 7.57 3.32
CA TRP A 188 14.39 7.58 4.78
C TRP A 188 15.05 6.33 5.37
N ARG A 189 16.13 6.55 6.14
CA ARG A 189 16.91 5.53 6.85
C ARG A 189 17.22 4.29 5.97
N PRO A 190 17.95 4.43 4.85
CA PRO A 190 18.22 3.32 3.92
C PRO A 190 19.15 2.23 4.49
N LYS A 191 19.86 2.49 5.59
CA LYS A 191 20.75 1.51 6.26
C LYS A 191 19.99 0.47 7.12
N ARG A 192 18.65 0.47 7.10
CA ARG A 192 17.83 -0.56 7.76
C ARG A 192 18.08 -1.92 7.10
N LYS A 193 17.92 -3.03 7.85
CA LYS A 193 18.06 -4.38 7.29
C LYS A 193 16.97 -4.60 6.23
N PHE A 194 15.75 -4.21 6.59
CA PHE A 194 14.60 -4.18 5.70
C PHE A 194 14.13 -2.73 5.55
N ALA A 195 14.72 -2.00 4.60
CA ALA A 195 14.27 -0.65 4.28
C ALA A 195 13.09 -0.70 3.30
N LEU A 196 11.99 -1.27 3.79
CA LEU A 196 10.73 -1.50 3.07
C LEU A 196 9.60 -0.66 3.69
N THR A 197 8.50 -0.57 2.94
CA THR A 197 7.18 -0.10 3.37
C THR A 197 6.19 -1.26 3.37
N PHE A 198 5.07 -1.17 4.10
CA PHE A 198 4.07 -2.25 4.19
C PHE A 198 3.57 -2.78 2.83
N HIS A 199 3.37 -1.92 1.84
CA HIS A 199 2.88 -2.29 0.51
C HIS A 199 4.00 -2.77 -0.45
N SER A 200 5.27 -2.82 -0.01
CA SER A 200 6.41 -3.20 -0.85
C SER A 200 6.87 -4.65 -0.67
N PHE A 201 6.16 -5.44 0.14
CA PHE A 201 6.49 -6.84 0.39
C PHE A 201 5.29 -7.71 0.71
N ALA A 202 5.45 -9.02 0.54
CA ALA A 202 4.53 -10.05 1.04
C ALA A 202 5.29 -11.22 1.64
N LEU A 203 4.61 -11.99 2.51
CA LEU A 203 5.20 -13.06 3.31
C LEU A 203 4.39 -14.34 3.21
N LYS A 204 5.02 -15.51 3.25
CA LYS A 204 4.29 -16.75 3.54
C LYS A 204 3.71 -16.73 4.95
N THR A 205 2.48 -17.22 5.11
CA THR A 205 1.82 -17.41 6.40
C THR A 205 2.66 -18.26 7.37
N GLY A 206 3.40 -19.25 6.86
CA GLY A 206 4.29 -20.08 7.67
C GLY A 206 5.31 -19.26 8.50
N LEU A 207 5.83 -18.14 7.98
CA LEU A 207 6.73 -17.25 8.74
C LEU A 207 6.03 -16.59 9.94
N ILE A 208 4.76 -16.22 9.75
CA ILE A 208 3.96 -15.53 10.78
C ILE A 208 3.57 -16.52 11.88
N LYS A 209 3.17 -17.74 11.51
CA LYS A 209 2.76 -18.79 12.45
C LYS A 209 3.91 -19.33 13.28
N LYS A 210 5.10 -19.48 12.68
CA LYS A 210 6.32 -19.95 13.38
C LYS A 210 6.93 -18.90 14.32
N SER A 211 6.40 -17.67 14.34
CA SER A 211 6.94 -16.57 15.12
C SER A 211 5.89 -15.93 16.04
N ARG A 212 6.39 -15.22 17.04
CA ARG A 212 5.60 -14.28 17.87
C ARG A 212 5.85 -12.82 17.45
N ALA A 213 6.21 -12.61 16.18
CA ALA A 213 6.49 -11.28 15.66
C ALA A 213 5.24 -10.38 15.74
N ALA A 214 5.42 -9.19 16.28
CA ALA A 214 4.34 -8.23 16.51
C ALA A 214 4.85 -6.78 16.44
N PHE A 215 3.93 -5.84 16.22
CA PHE A 215 4.13 -4.40 16.35
C PHE A 215 3.84 -3.99 17.78
N ASP A 216 4.82 -4.10 18.68
CA ASP A 216 4.70 -3.72 20.08
C ASP A 216 5.65 -2.57 20.45
N MET A 217 5.70 -2.21 21.73
CA MET A 217 6.53 -1.11 22.25
C MET A 217 8.03 -1.23 21.91
N ARG A 218 8.54 -2.43 21.59
CA ARG A 218 9.93 -2.60 21.12
C ARG A 218 10.15 -1.98 19.74
N CYS A 219 9.07 -1.71 19.00
CA CYS A 219 9.05 -1.02 17.72
C CYS A 219 8.82 0.50 17.83
N ALA A 220 8.50 1.02 19.02
CA ALA A 220 8.31 2.46 19.23
C ALA A 220 9.56 3.26 18.81
N GLY A 221 9.37 4.32 18.02
CA GLY A 221 10.47 5.17 17.51
C GLY A 221 11.36 4.51 16.44
N LYS A 222 11.07 3.27 16.03
CA LYS A 222 11.74 2.56 14.94
C LYS A 222 10.90 2.61 13.66
N ALA A 223 11.44 2.04 12.59
CA ALA A 223 10.64 1.73 11.40
C ALA A 223 9.85 0.45 11.68
N PRO A 224 8.52 0.44 11.55
CA PRO A 224 7.69 -0.70 11.94
C PRO A 224 7.97 -1.93 11.10
N GLU A 225 8.15 -1.78 9.80
CA GLU A 225 8.42 -2.89 8.88
C GLU A 225 9.75 -3.55 9.23
N ASP A 226 10.81 -2.75 9.42
CA ASP A 226 12.12 -3.27 9.83
C ASP A 226 12.05 -3.94 11.20
N CYS A 227 11.28 -3.37 12.14
CA CYS A 227 11.11 -3.96 13.46
C CYS A 227 10.39 -5.31 13.41
N PHE A 228 9.32 -5.41 12.63
CA PHE A 228 8.54 -6.64 12.47
C PHE A 228 9.32 -7.71 11.72
N LEU A 229 9.89 -7.39 10.56
CA LEU A 229 10.60 -8.36 9.72
C LEU A 229 11.86 -8.90 10.39
N ARG A 230 12.50 -8.15 11.29
CA ARG A 230 13.64 -8.65 12.10
C ARG A 230 13.25 -9.71 13.12
N GLN A 231 11.98 -9.77 13.51
CA GLN A 231 11.48 -10.78 14.45
C GLN A 231 11.14 -12.11 13.75
N LEU A 232 11.12 -12.11 12.41
CA LEU A 232 10.92 -13.29 11.58
C LEU A 232 12.28 -13.93 11.27
N ASP A 233 12.32 -15.26 11.20
CA ASP A 233 13.52 -16.02 10.85
C ASP A 233 13.77 -15.99 9.32
N ILE A 234 13.99 -14.79 8.78
CA ILE A 234 14.18 -14.56 7.35
C ILE A 234 15.67 -14.63 7.01
N ASN A 235 16.03 -15.57 6.15
CA ASN A 235 17.33 -15.63 5.51
C ASN A 235 17.43 -14.59 4.37
N GLN A 236 18.55 -13.90 4.26
CA GLN A 236 18.79 -12.96 3.15
C GLN A 236 18.66 -13.64 1.78
N SER A 237 19.04 -14.91 1.68
CA SER A 237 19.00 -15.66 0.43
C SER A 237 17.59 -15.99 -0.06
N SER A 238 16.59 -16.01 0.84
CA SER A 238 15.20 -16.31 0.53
C SER A 238 14.34 -15.09 0.19
N ILE A 239 14.94 -13.90 0.23
CA ILE A 239 14.30 -12.68 -0.27
C ILE A 239 14.29 -12.70 -1.79
N VAL A 240 13.08 -12.77 -2.36
CA VAL A 240 12.85 -12.78 -3.81
C VAL A 240 12.46 -11.37 -4.26
N PRO A 241 13.31 -10.67 -5.02
CA PRO A 241 12.92 -9.42 -5.65
C PRO A 241 12.04 -9.68 -6.87
N PHE A 242 10.98 -8.90 -7.04
CA PHE A 242 10.10 -8.92 -8.20
C PHE A 242 10.19 -7.60 -8.98
N GLY A 243 9.85 -7.65 -10.27
CA GLY A 243 9.82 -6.47 -11.15
C GLY A 243 11.17 -5.78 -11.36
N HIS A 244 12.29 -6.48 -11.10
CA HIS A 244 13.64 -5.90 -11.18
C HIS A 244 14.32 -6.11 -12.54
N GLU A 245 13.77 -6.96 -13.39
CA GLU A 245 14.32 -7.35 -14.69
C GLU A 245 13.83 -6.44 -15.83
N GLY A 246 14.55 -6.45 -16.95
CA GLY A 246 14.19 -5.70 -18.16
C GLY A 246 14.62 -4.24 -18.16
N THR A 247 14.40 -3.58 -19.30
CA THR A 247 14.75 -2.18 -19.56
C THR A 247 13.70 -1.19 -19.09
N SER A 248 12.45 -1.65 -18.91
CA SER A 248 11.35 -0.86 -18.36
C SER A 248 10.81 -1.57 -17.12
N LYS A 249 10.92 -0.94 -15.95
CA LYS A 249 10.47 -1.48 -14.67
C LYS A 249 9.18 -0.79 -14.27
N ASN A 250 8.10 -1.56 -14.13
CA ASN A 250 6.79 -1.05 -13.75
C ASN A 250 6.64 -1.06 -12.22
N ILE A 251 5.86 -0.11 -11.71
CA ILE A 251 5.43 -0.06 -10.32
C ILE A 251 3.96 -0.44 -10.29
N PHE A 252 3.62 -1.48 -9.53
CA PHE A 252 2.25 -2.01 -9.44
C PHE A 252 1.49 -1.58 -8.20
N VAL A 253 2.13 -0.82 -7.30
CA VAL A 253 1.50 -0.31 -6.09
C VAL A 253 2.00 1.08 -5.76
N TYR A 254 1.07 1.94 -5.38
CA TYR A 254 1.35 3.31 -4.97
C TYR A 254 0.65 3.61 -3.66
N HIS A 255 1.44 4.05 -2.69
CA HIS A 255 0.95 4.73 -1.53
C HIS A 255 0.49 6.13 -1.91
N ARG A 256 -0.81 6.32 -1.86
CA ARG A 256 -1.44 7.61 -2.10
C ARG A 256 -1.77 8.22 -0.75
N ARG A 257 -1.77 9.54 -0.69
CA ARG A 257 -2.31 10.28 0.44
C ARG A 257 -3.36 11.23 -0.08
N VAL A 258 -4.56 11.14 0.47
CA VAL A 258 -5.60 12.12 0.15
C VAL A 258 -5.34 13.37 0.98
N ASP A 259 -5.26 14.51 0.29
CA ASP A 259 -5.02 15.79 0.95
C ASP A 259 -6.25 16.21 1.75
N ASN A 260 -6.12 16.28 3.07
CA ASN A 260 -7.16 16.77 3.97
C ASN A 260 -6.98 18.28 4.19
N LYS A 261 -7.30 19.10 3.17
CA LYS A 261 -7.17 20.57 3.21
C LYS A 261 -8.19 21.29 4.12
N GLY A 262 -8.89 20.54 4.98
CA GLY A 262 -9.92 21.04 5.88
C GLY A 262 -11.24 20.30 5.65
N PHE A 263 -11.77 19.71 6.72
CA PHE A 263 -13.05 19.04 6.72
C PHE A 263 -14.04 19.84 7.58
N PHE A 264 -15.16 20.26 6.98
CA PHE A 264 -16.21 21.01 7.69
C PHE A 264 -17.31 20.02 8.12
N ASN A 265 -17.32 19.66 9.41
CA ASN A 265 -18.25 18.70 10.01
C ASN A 265 -19.68 19.24 10.25
N GLU A 266 -19.98 20.48 9.86
CA GLU A 266 -21.21 21.17 10.32
C GLU A 266 -22.47 20.85 9.51
N LEU A 267 -22.35 20.15 8.37
CA LEU A 267 -23.52 19.79 7.57
C LEU A 267 -24.09 18.43 8.01
N PRO A 268 -25.41 18.34 8.24
CA PRO A 268 -26.05 17.07 8.55
C PRO A 268 -25.89 16.12 7.35
N SER A 269 -25.69 14.84 7.62
CA SER A 269 -25.52 13.83 6.57
C SER A 269 -26.77 13.59 5.74
N ALA A 270 -27.93 14.16 6.12
CA ALA A 270 -29.22 13.93 5.46
C ALA A 270 -29.58 12.44 5.30
N GLY A 271 -29.10 11.58 6.20
CA GLY A 271 -29.31 10.13 6.16
C GLY A 271 -28.30 9.36 5.28
N PHE A 272 -27.34 10.04 4.64
CA PHE A 272 -26.24 9.38 3.97
C PHE A 272 -25.21 8.85 4.97
N PHE A 273 -24.62 7.69 4.66
CA PHE A 273 -23.49 7.18 5.41
C PHE A 273 -22.25 8.00 5.08
N VAL A 274 -21.70 8.67 6.09
CA VAL A 274 -20.45 9.42 6.00
C VAL A 274 -19.60 9.08 7.21
N ASP A 275 -18.30 8.91 6.98
CA ASP A 275 -17.34 8.83 8.06
C ASP A 275 -16.96 10.25 8.47
N TYR A 276 -16.90 10.48 9.77
CA TYR A 276 -16.45 11.75 10.32
C TYR A 276 -15.00 11.60 10.80
N GLU A 277 -14.29 12.72 10.87
CA GLU A 277 -13.00 12.72 11.57
C GLU A 277 -13.27 12.51 13.07
N SER A 278 -12.68 11.45 13.64
CA SER A 278 -12.79 11.18 15.07
C SER A 278 -12.22 12.37 15.87
N ILE A 279 -13.05 12.97 16.74
CA ILE A 279 -12.70 14.14 17.56
C ILE A 279 -11.77 13.73 18.72
N GLU A 280 -11.81 12.45 19.11
CA GLU A 280 -11.05 11.92 20.23
C GLU A 280 -10.27 10.67 19.79
N THR A 281 -9.00 10.88 19.43
CA THR A 281 -8.03 9.84 19.75
C THR A 281 -7.72 10.01 21.25
N PRO A 282 -7.71 8.94 22.07
CA PRO A 282 -7.08 9.01 23.38
C PRO A 282 -5.69 9.63 23.15
N LYS A 283 -5.34 10.65 23.94
CA LYS A 283 -4.03 11.30 23.87
C LYS A 283 -2.94 10.29 24.22
N CYS A 284 -2.61 9.42 23.28
CA CYS A 284 -1.33 8.78 23.29
C CYS A 284 -0.32 9.88 23.02
N MET A 285 0.66 10.00 23.91
CA MET A 285 1.83 10.81 23.61
C MET A 285 2.53 10.17 22.42
N MET A 286 2.22 10.63 21.20
CA MET A 286 3.08 10.37 20.06
C MET A 286 4.48 10.83 20.44
N VAL A 287 5.40 9.88 20.62
CA VAL A 287 6.81 10.19 20.80
C VAL A 287 7.31 10.75 19.47
N ARG A 288 7.15 12.06 19.29
CA ARG A 288 7.69 12.79 18.14
C ARG A 288 9.21 12.78 18.27
N VAL A 289 9.85 11.83 17.60
CA VAL A 289 11.28 11.92 17.34
C VAL A 289 11.44 13.04 16.30
N LYS A 290 12.02 14.17 16.71
CA LYS A 290 12.43 15.21 15.76
C LYS A 290 13.47 14.59 14.81
N PHE A 291 13.16 14.55 13.52
CA PHE A 291 14.11 14.12 12.52
C PHE A 291 15.03 15.30 12.19
N PRO A 292 16.36 15.14 12.26
CA PRO A 292 17.27 16.09 11.61
C PRO A 292 17.07 15.99 10.09
N ASP A 293 17.31 17.08 9.35
CA ASP A 293 17.08 17.30 7.90
C ASP A 293 17.81 16.34 6.92
N ILE A 294 18.26 15.17 7.41
CA ILE A 294 19.10 14.19 6.72
C ILE A 294 18.34 13.44 5.60
N ALA A 295 16.99 13.48 5.57
CA ALA A 295 16.21 12.86 4.50
C ALA A 295 16.43 13.56 3.14
N ALA A 296 16.68 14.88 3.13
CA ALA A 296 16.91 15.63 1.91
C ALA A 296 18.32 15.41 1.33
N SER A 297 19.35 15.32 2.20
CA SER A 297 20.74 15.19 1.73
C SER A 297 21.03 13.84 1.08
N HIS A 298 20.40 12.77 1.56
CA HIS A 298 20.70 11.42 1.07
C HIS A 298 20.00 11.10 -0.26
N ALA A 299 18.81 11.64 -0.50
CA ALA A 299 18.16 11.59 -1.81
C ALA A 299 18.99 12.35 -2.88
N GLN A 300 19.59 13.48 -2.50
CA GLN A 300 20.50 14.25 -3.35
C GLN A 300 21.78 13.48 -3.67
N ASP A 301 22.37 12.79 -2.70
CA ASP A 301 23.58 11.97 -2.90
C ASP A 301 23.36 10.78 -3.84
N ILE A 302 22.18 10.14 -3.79
CA ILE A 302 21.83 9.05 -4.72
C ILE A 302 21.61 9.59 -6.14
N ALA A 303 20.95 10.74 -6.29
CA ALA A 303 20.79 11.39 -7.59
C ALA A 303 22.15 11.76 -8.21
N ASN A 304 23.08 12.26 -7.40
CA ASN A 304 24.43 12.64 -7.84
C ASN A 304 25.33 11.43 -8.18
N ARG A 305 25.09 10.25 -7.60
CA ARG A 305 25.86 9.03 -7.92
C ARG A 305 25.39 8.32 -9.19
N ASN A 306 24.12 8.46 -9.56
CA ASN A 306 23.54 7.80 -10.74
C ASN A 306 23.65 8.65 -12.03
N LEU A 307 23.87 9.96 -11.91
CA LEU A 307 24.19 10.84 -13.03
C LEU A 307 25.71 10.88 -13.19
N GLY A 308 26.24 10.08 -14.11
CA GLY A 308 27.65 10.15 -14.51
C GLY A 308 28.08 11.59 -14.82
N SER A 309 29.38 11.86 -14.69
CA SER A 309 30.08 13.16 -14.59
C SER A 309 29.95 14.12 -15.80
N ASN A 310 28.78 14.24 -16.42
CA ASN A 310 28.48 15.17 -17.52
C ASN A 310 26.99 15.57 -17.61
N ALA A 311 26.26 15.62 -16.49
CA ALA A 311 24.92 16.21 -16.45
C ALA A 311 24.96 17.54 -15.69
N SER A 312 24.52 18.61 -16.36
CA SER A 312 24.37 19.95 -15.80
C SER A 312 23.63 19.92 -14.45
N VAL A 313 24.25 20.52 -13.44
CA VAL A 313 23.76 20.65 -12.07
C VAL A 313 22.33 21.19 -12.06
N PHE A 314 21.36 20.33 -11.72
CA PHE A 314 20.02 20.76 -11.36
C PHE A 314 20.07 21.32 -9.93
N ASP A 315 20.08 22.64 -9.81
CA ASP A 315 20.08 23.36 -8.53
C ASP A 315 18.70 23.27 -7.86
N VAL A 316 18.54 22.27 -6.99
CA VAL A 316 17.35 22.05 -6.14
C VAL A 316 17.19 23.15 -5.06
N GLY A 317 18.22 23.98 -4.84
CA GLY A 317 18.21 25.07 -3.86
C GLY A 317 17.20 26.18 -4.16
N LYS A 318 16.78 26.35 -5.43
CA LYS A 318 15.79 27.37 -5.80
C LYS A 318 14.35 27.01 -5.42
N ASN A 319 14.00 25.73 -5.30
CA ASN A 319 12.65 25.30 -4.88
C ASN A 319 12.48 25.16 -3.36
N ALA A 320 13.57 25.06 -2.59
CA ALA A 320 13.52 25.14 -1.13
C ALA A 320 13.08 26.53 -0.62
N LYS A 321 13.39 27.60 -1.38
CA LYS A 321 12.89 28.97 -1.11
C LYS A 321 11.39 29.15 -1.42
N SER A 322 10.81 28.29 -2.27
CA SER A 322 9.36 28.27 -2.53
C SER A 322 8.59 27.62 -1.37
N LEU A 323 9.12 26.52 -0.82
CA LEU A 323 8.53 25.81 0.33
C LEU A 323 8.61 26.59 1.65
N THR A 324 9.64 27.42 1.84
CA THR A 324 9.72 28.33 3.00
C THR A 324 8.79 29.54 2.89
N ARG A 325 8.48 30.00 1.66
CA ARG A 325 7.57 31.14 1.45
C ARG A 325 6.11 30.81 1.82
N THR A 326 5.70 29.55 1.69
CA THR A 326 4.35 29.09 2.10
C THR A 326 4.21 28.97 3.62
N ALA A 327 5.31 28.67 4.33
CA ALA A 327 5.35 28.63 5.79
C ALA A 327 5.33 30.04 6.44
N ASP A 328 5.91 31.04 5.78
CA ASP A 328 5.91 32.43 6.27
C ASP A 328 4.58 33.17 6.02
N ILE A 329 3.79 32.75 5.03
CA ILE A 329 2.43 33.29 4.82
C ILE A 329 1.51 32.88 5.98
N HIS A 330 1.63 31.66 6.52
CA HIS A 330 0.84 31.22 7.68
C HIS A 330 1.22 31.92 8.99
N LYS A 331 2.49 32.30 9.20
CA LYS A 331 2.91 33.07 10.38
C LYS A 331 2.43 34.53 10.35
N ASN A 332 2.32 35.14 9.18
CA ASN A 332 1.86 36.52 9.05
C ASN A 332 0.33 36.67 9.14
N VAL A 333 -0.44 35.63 8.79
CA VAL A 333 -1.90 35.61 8.98
C VAL A 333 -2.26 35.43 10.46
N LEU A 334 -1.52 34.62 11.22
CA LEU A 334 -1.73 34.43 12.68
C LEU A 334 -1.21 35.59 13.54
N LYS A 335 -0.29 36.43 13.03
CA LYS A 335 0.13 37.67 13.72
C LYS A 335 -0.82 38.84 13.46
N ARG A 336 -1.58 38.84 12.37
CA ARG A 336 -2.58 39.90 12.07
C ARG A 336 -3.91 39.76 12.82
N THR A 337 -4.21 38.60 13.41
CA THR A 337 -5.43 38.38 14.20
C THR A 337 -5.27 38.65 15.71
N LYS A 338 -4.10 39.06 16.19
CA LYS A 338 -3.86 39.44 17.60
C LYS A 338 -3.71 40.96 17.83
N SER A 339 -4.04 41.79 16.85
CA SER A 339 -3.88 43.25 16.93
C SER A 339 -5.04 43.98 16.24
N THR A 340 -6.25 43.87 16.78
CA THR A 340 -7.29 44.91 16.68
C THR A 340 -8.43 44.56 17.65
N ASN A 341 -8.23 44.90 18.93
CA ASN A 341 -9.35 45.30 19.78
C ASN A 341 -9.68 46.74 19.40
N SER A 342 -10.73 46.97 18.63
CA SER A 342 -11.37 48.28 18.54
C SER A 342 -12.78 48.12 17.98
N LEU A 343 -13.76 48.40 18.84
CA LEU A 343 -15.13 48.77 18.50
C LEU A 343 -15.16 49.67 17.26
N ILE A 344 -15.94 49.31 16.24
CA ILE A 344 -16.61 50.28 15.37
C ILE A 344 -18.02 49.77 15.09
N ILE A 345 -19.00 50.45 15.69
CA ILE A 345 -20.41 50.42 15.33
C ILE A 345 -20.56 51.17 14.01
N SER A 346 -21.19 50.55 13.01
CA SER A 346 -21.66 51.26 11.80
C SER A 346 -22.96 50.62 11.30
N THR A 347 -24.05 51.29 11.65
CA THR A 347 -25.41 51.14 11.16
C THR A 347 -25.53 51.51 9.69
N HIS A 348 -26.11 50.67 8.82
CA HIS A 348 -26.78 51.06 7.56
C HIS A 348 -27.94 50.08 7.29
N HIS A 349 -29.16 50.41 7.74
CA HIS A 349 -30.27 50.92 6.90
C HIS A 349 -30.78 49.97 5.81
N TRP A 350 -31.71 49.07 6.20
CA TRP A 350 -32.69 48.47 5.29
C TRP A 350 -34.08 49.03 5.60
N ARG A 351 -34.62 49.84 4.69
CA ARG A 351 -35.99 50.40 4.79
C ARG A 351 -36.99 49.39 4.21
N ARG A 352 -37.83 48.87 5.11
CA ARG A 352 -39.26 48.50 4.99
C ARG A 352 -39.85 48.27 3.59
N ARG A 353 -40.42 47.07 3.41
CA ARG A 353 -41.83 46.95 3.00
C ARG A 353 -42.60 46.18 4.06
N ARG A 354 -43.70 46.78 4.52
CA ARG A 354 -44.72 46.17 5.38
C ARG A 354 -45.65 45.34 4.51
N ILE A 355 -46.02 44.14 4.94
CA ILE A 355 -47.40 43.64 4.86
C ILE A 355 -47.74 43.01 6.21
N ALA A 356 -48.95 43.34 6.67
CA ALA A 356 -49.63 43.05 7.94
C ALA A 356 -49.76 41.53 8.24
N SER A 357 -49.51 41.08 9.48
CA SER A 357 -50.45 40.88 10.60
C SER A 357 -51.18 39.52 10.59
N ILE A 358 -51.44 39.00 11.81
CA ILE A 358 -52.10 37.72 12.21
C ILE A 358 -51.05 36.59 12.34
N GLY A 359 -50.82 35.91 13.46
CA GLY A 359 -51.52 35.77 14.75
C GLY A 359 -51.72 34.27 15.04
N ILE A 360 -51.45 33.84 16.29
CA ILE A 360 -51.84 32.56 16.94
C ILE A 360 -50.89 31.38 16.59
N LEU A 361 -50.07 30.83 17.52
CA LEU A 361 -50.32 29.89 18.64
C LEU A 361 -50.84 28.50 18.23
N GLU A 362 -50.23 27.50 18.89
CA GLU A 362 -50.68 26.13 19.15
C GLU A 362 -50.37 24.94 18.22
N GLU A 363 -50.18 23.84 18.94
CA GLU A 363 -49.85 22.44 18.64
C GLU A 363 -50.63 21.81 17.48
N VAL A 364 -49.99 20.90 16.73
CA VAL A 364 -50.10 19.42 16.80
C VAL A 364 -48.92 18.82 16.04
#